data_AF-A0A838V455-F1
#
_entry.id   AF-A0A838V455-F1
#
_cell.length_a   1.000
_cell.length_b   1.000
_cell.length_c   1.000
_cell.angle_alpha   90.00
_cell.angle_beta   90.00
_cell.angle_gamma   90.00
#
_symmetry.space_group_name_H-M   'P 1'
#
loop_
_entity.id
_entity.type
_entity.pdbx_description
1 polymer ?
#
loop_
_entity_poly.entity_id
_entity_poly.type
_entity_poly.pdbx_seq_one_letter_code
_entity_poly.pdbx_strand_id
1 'polypeptide(L)'
;MAKARVEAARKRKSAGSTSSVSTAQTYLRGAEAEDKKAATAAGKLADVSDKIARNGADQTSKLASLASAEKSEREALARAEDQRHRRQKTERDAAERKADRQRKVEKDHVREMARLSRASVPHVHLRPPEPEKLRVLYLTANPSIDRALRTEAEVNNVLAALRGAKFRD
;
A
#
# COMPACT_ATOMS: atom_id res chain seq x y z
N MET A 1 52.90 14.15 -50.76
CA MET A 1 52.35 13.32 -51.86
C MET A 1 52.52 13.94 -53.22
N ALA A 2 51.77 15.01 -53.54
CA ALA A 2 51.80 15.64 -54.86
C ALA A 2 53.21 16.11 -55.24
N LYS A 3 53.94 16.77 -54.31
CA LYS A 3 55.30 17.26 -54.57
C LYS A 3 56.30 16.13 -54.91
N ALA A 4 56.31 15.04 -54.14
CA ALA A 4 57.23 13.91 -54.38
C ALA A 4 56.92 13.18 -55.71
N ARG A 5 55.64 13.01 -56.07
CA ARG A 5 55.24 12.43 -57.36
C ARG A 5 55.59 13.33 -58.54
N VAL A 6 55.43 14.65 -58.38
CA VAL A 6 55.81 15.65 -59.39
C VAL A 6 57.33 15.68 -59.58
N GLU A 7 58.12 15.61 -58.50
CA GLU A 7 59.58 15.53 -58.56
C GLU A 7 60.06 14.20 -59.17
N ALA A 8 59.41 13.07 -58.86
CA ALA A 8 59.70 11.79 -59.51
C ALA A 8 59.44 11.86 -61.02
N ALA A 9 58.30 12.45 -61.44
CA ALA A 9 57.97 12.65 -62.85
C ALA A 9 58.98 13.57 -63.56
N ARG A 10 59.44 14.64 -62.89
CA ARG A 10 60.50 15.52 -63.41
C ARG A 10 61.81 14.76 -63.62
N LYS A 11 62.24 13.95 -62.65
CA LYS A 11 63.46 13.15 -62.76
C LYS A 11 63.36 12.09 -63.86
N ARG A 12 62.22 11.43 -64.05
CA ARG A 12 62.00 10.52 -65.19
C ARG A 12 62.07 11.25 -66.53
N LYS A 13 61.51 12.46 -66.62
CA LYS A 13 61.60 13.29 -67.82
C LYS A 13 63.05 13.69 -68.12
N SER A 14 63.82 14.09 -67.11
CA SER A 14 65.26 14.40 -67.24
C SER A 14 66.10 13.18 -67.64
N ALA A 15 65.73 11.98 -67.18
CA ALA A 15 66.36 10.73 -67.59
C ALA A 15 66.13 10.41 -69.08
N GLY A 16 64.94 10.72 -69.61
CA GLY A 16 64.62 10.51 -71.03
C GLY A 16 65.25 11.53 -71.97
N SER A 17 65.63 12.72 -71.48
CA SER A 17 66.21 13.79 -72.30
C SER A 17 67.75 13.84 -72.30
N THR A 18 68.43 13.02 -71.48
CA THR A 18 69.89 13.01 -71.40
C THR A 18 70.48 11.95 -72.33
N SER A 19 71.58 12.27 -73.02
CA SER A 19 72.30 11.36 -73.91
C SER A 19 73.27 10.43 -73.18
N SER A 20 73.53 10.66 -71.90
CA SER A 20 74.44 9.87 -71.08
C SER A 20 73.69 8.80 -70.28
N VAL A 21 74.06 7.53 -70.48
CA VAL A 21 73.45 6.38 -69.79
C VAL A 21 73.64 6.46 -68.27
N SER A 22 74.80 6.89 -67.79
CA SER A 22 75.09 6.99 -66.35
C SER A 22 74.26 8.11 -65.69
N THR A 23 74.08 9.22 -66.40
CA THR A 23 73.24 10.34 -65.96
C THR A 23 71.76 9.95 -65.94
N ALA A 24 71.30 9.23 -66.97
CA ALA A 24 69.93 8.70 -67.03
C ALA A 24 69.63 7.75 -65.86
N GLN A 25 70.54 6.82 -65.57
CA GLN A 25 70.41 5.90 -64.43
C GLN A 25 70.35 6.63 -63.08
N THR A 26 71.14 7.69 -62.93
CA THR A 26 71.13 8.51 -61.70
C THR A 26 69.77 9.20 -61.51
N TYR A 27 69.20 9.77 -62.58
CA TYR A 27 67.87 10.36 -62.53
C TYR A 27 66.77 9.33 -62.25
N LEU A 28 66.85 8.12 -62.82
CA LEU A 28 65.90 7.04 -62.56
C LEU A 28 65.92 6.59 -61.09
N ARG A 29 67.11 6.35 -60.51
CA ARG A 29 67.26 6.05 -59.07
C ARG A 29 66.72 7.18 -58.20
N GLY A 30 66.96 8.42 -58.61
CA GLY A 30 66.43 9.61 -57.95
C GLY A 30 64.90 9.70 -58.02
N ALA A 31 64.28 9.24 -59.10
CA ALA A 31 62.82 9.17 -59.24
C ALA A 31 62.24 8.05 -58.35
N GLU A 32 62.83 6.86 -58.38
CA GLU A 32 62.43 5.72 -57.52
C GLU A 32 62.49 6.07 -56.03
N ALA A 33 63.51 6.82 -55.60
CA ALA A 33 63.62 7.28 -54.23
C ALA A 33 62.46 8.23 -53.83
N GLU A 34 62.05 9.14 -54.73
CA GLU A 34 60.90 10.02 -54.49
C GLU A 34 59.57 9.27 -54.53
N ASP A 35 59.42 8.26 -55.40
CA ASP A 35 58.25 7.39 -55.42
C ASP A 35 58.13 6.57 -54.14
N LYS A 36 59.24 6.03 -53.62
CA LYS A 36 59.26 5.33 -52.31
C LYS A 36 58.84 6.25 -51.16
N LYS A 37 59.27 7.52 -51.17
CA LYS A 37 58.80 8.51 -50.18
C LYS A 37 57.30 8.78 -50.32
N ALA A 38 56.78 8.87 -51.54
CA ALA A 38 55.35 9.03 -51.77
C ALA A 38 54.55 7.78 -51.32
N ALA A 39 55.06 6.57 -51.56
CA ALA A 39 54.40 5.33 -51.16
C ALA A 39 54.36 5.16 -49.63
N THR A 40 55.48 5.43 -48.94
CA THR A 40 55.53 5.35 -47.46
C THR A 40 54.61 6.37 -46.80
N ALA A 41 54.54 7.60 -47.33
CA ALA A 41 53.56 8.57 -46.87
C ALA A 41 52.11 8.11 -47.12
N ALA A 42 51.85 7.25 -48.12
CA ALA A 42 50.50 6.81 -48.49
C ALA A 42 50.03 5.76 -47.50
N GLY A 43 50.91 4.81 -47.17
CA GLY A 43 50.69 3.85 -46.10
C GLY A 43 50.37 4.56 -44.78
N LYS A 44 51.17 5.57 -44.39
CA LYS A 44 50.89 6.34 -43.17
C LYS A 44 49.54 7.05 -43.18
N LEU A 45 49.11 7.60 -44.32
CA LEU A 45 47.80 8.23 -44.43
C LEU A 45 46.66 7.19 -44.36
N ALA A 46 46.83 6.04 -45.00
CA ALA A 46 45.88 4.93 -44.90
C ALA A 46 45.75 4.44 -43.46
N ASP A 47 46.88 4.21 -42.77
CA ASP A 47 46.90 3.79 -41.37
C ASP A 47 46.20 4.81 -40.45
N VAL A 48 46.42 6.11 -40.69
CA VAL A 48 45.75 7.17 -39.94
C VAL A 48 44.25 7.19 -40.25
N SER A 49 43.85 7.05 -41.50
CA SER A 49 42.45 6.96 -41.91
C SER A 49 41.74 5.78 -41.24
N ASP A 50 42.38 4.61 -41.23
CA ASP A 50 41.84 3.41 -40.58
C ASP A 50 41.69 3.61 -39.06
N LYS A 51 42.68 4.25 -38.42
CA LYS A 51 42.59 4.59 -36.98
C LYS A 51 41.45 5.58 -36.71
N ILE A 52 41.26 6.58 -37.56
CA ILE A 52 40.15 7.53 -37.43
C ILE A 52 38.81 6.82 -37.57
N ALA A 53 38.67 5.94 -38.57
CA ALA A 53 37.44 5.18 -38.79
C ALA A 53 37.13 4.26 -37.59
N ARG A 54 38.12 3.52 -37.08
CA ARG A 54 37.97 2.67 -35.90
C ARG A 54 37.62 3.46 -34.65
N ASN A 55 38.33 4.56 -34.39
CA ASN A 55 38.02 5.43 -33.26
C ASN A 55 36.61 6.02 -33.35
N GLY A 56 36.16 6.38 -34.56
CA GLY A 56 34.80 6.84 -34.80
C GLY A 56 33.76 5.77 -34.46
N ALA A 57 33.98 4.53 -34.90
CA ALA A 57 33.11 3.40 -34.57
C ALA A 57 33.11 3.08 -33.06
N ASP A 58 34.26 3.14 -32.41
CA ASP A 58 34.36 2.93 -30.95
C ASP A 58 33.62 4.03 -30.17
N GLN A 59 33.74 5.28 -30.62
CA GLN A 59 33.03 6.40 -30.00
C GLN A 59 31.52 6.25 -30.15
N THR A 60 31.01 5.91 -31.33
CA THR A 60 29.56 5.72 -31.53
C THR A 60 29.04 4.55 -30.71
N SER A 61 29.77 3.43 -30.65
CA SER A 61 29.41 2.27 -29.82
C SER A 61 29.37 2.63 -28.32
N LYS A 62 30.37 3.38 -27.83
CA LYS A 62 30.42 3.82 -26.42
C LYS A 62 29.31 4.81 -26.09
N LEU A 63 29.01 5.75 -26.98
CA LEU A 63 27.90 6.70 -26.80
C LEU A 63 26.55 5.98 -26.77
N ALA A 64 26.34 5.00 -27.65
CA ALA A 64 25.12 4.18 -27.64
C ALA A 64 24.99 3.37 -26.34
N SER A 65 26.09 2.78 -25.87
CA SER A 65 26.14 2.02 -24.61
C SER A 65 25.83 2.92 -23.42
N LEU A 66 26.41 4.13 -23.38
CA LEU A 66 26.16 5.13 -22.34
C LEU A 66 24.71 5.58 -22.34
N ALA A 67 24.15 5.92 -23.50
CA ALA A 67 22.73 6.31 -23.60
C ALA A 67 21.78 5.19 -23.13
N SER A 68 22.09 3.92 -23.45
CA SER A 68 21.32 2.78 -22.95
C SER A 68 21.45 2.61 -21.44
N ALA A 69 22.65 2.79 -20.89
CA ALA A 69 22.89 2.68 -19.46
C ALA A 69 22.14 3.78 -18.68
N GLU A 70 22.23 5.03 -19.13
CA GLU A 70 21.50 6.16 -18.54
C GLU A 70 19.98 5.94 -18.58
N LYS A 71 19.46 5.44 -19.71
CA LYS A 71 18.03 5.12 -19.82
C LYS A 71 17.64 4.02 -18.82
N SER A 72 18.41 2.95 -18.73
CA SER A 72 18.17 1.85 -17.79
C SER A 72 18.19 2.33 -16.33
N GLU A 73 19.13 3.20 -15.98
CA GLU A 73 19.23 3.79 -14.63
C GLU A 73 18.00 4.66 -14.31
N ARG A 74 17.61 5.55 -15.23
CA ARG A 74 16.41 6.39 -15.05
C ARG A 74 15.15 5.55 -14.87
N GLU A 75 14.98 4.50 -15.67
CA GLU A 75 13.84 3.60 -15.52
C GLU A 75 13.89 2.82 -14.20
N ALA A 76 15.07 2.40 -13.74
CA ALA A 76 15.22 1.73 -12.45
C ALA A 76 14.84 2.64 -11.28
N LEU A 77 15.26 3.90 -11.32
CA LEU A 77 14.90 4.92 -10.32
C LEU A 77 13.38 5.19 -10.33
N ALA A 78 12.79 5.41 -11.51
CA ALA A 78 11.34 5.62 -11.63
C ALA A 78 10.54 4.43 -11.08
N ARG A 79 10.95 3.19 -11.40
CA ARG A 79 10.33 1.97 -10.85
C ARG A 79 10.47 1.89 -9.33
N ALA A 80 11.61 2.29 -8.77
CA ALA A 80 11.82 2.28 -7.33
C ALA A 80 10.95 3.33 -6.62
N GLU A 81 10.83 4.53 -7.18
CA GLU A 81 9.95 5.59 -6.66
C GLU A 81 8.48 5.18 -6.72
N ASP A 82 8.01 4.63 -7.84
CA ASP A 82 6.66 4.11 -7.97
C ASP A 82 6.34 3.03 -6.94
N GLN A 83 7.29 2.11 -6.69
CA GLN A 83 7.12 1.08 -5.67
C GLN A 83 7.04 1.68 -4.27
N ARG A 84 7.88 2.68 -3.95
CA ARG A 84 7.84 3.39 -2.66
C ARG A 84 6.50 4.10 -2.47
N HIS A 85 6.04 4.83 -3.48
CA HIS A 85 4.78 5.54 -3.42
C HIS A 85 3.59 4.58 -3.26
N ARG A 86 3.57 3.45 -3.98
CA ARG A 86 2.55 2.42 -3.82
C ARG A 86 2.54 1.85 -2.40
N ARG A 87 3.71 1.51 -1.84
CA ARG A 87 3.82 1.00 -0.47
C ARG A 87 3.30 1.99 0.56
N GLN A 88 3.75 3.24 0.48
CA GLN A 88 3.28 4.30 1.39
C GLN A 88 1.77 4.51 1.30
N LYS A 89 1.21 4.51 0.08
CA LYS A 89 -0.24 4.58 -0.11
C LYS A 89 -0.95 3.41 0.53
N THR A 90 -0.49 2.18 0.31
CA THR A 90 -1.11 0.99 0.92
C THR A 90 -1.04 0.98 2.44
N GLU A 91 0.08 1.45 3.02
CA GLU A 91 0.25 1.56 4.47
C GLU A 91 -0.70 2.62 5.05
N ARG A 92 -0.80 3.78 4.39
CA ARG A 92 -1.71 4.85 4.77
C ARG A 92 -3.17 4.39 4.72
N ASP A 93 -3.58 3.76 3.62
CA ASP A 93 -4.94 3.22 3.46
C ASP A 93 -5.26 2.16 4.53
N ALA A 94 -4.28 1.32 4.88
CA ALA A 94 -4.44 0.32 5.93
C ALA A 94 -4.58 0.96 7.33
N ALA A 95 -3.77 1.98 7.63
CA ALA A 95 -3.84 2.72 8.87
C ALA A 95 -5.19 3.46 9.03
N GLU A 96 -5.67 4.09 7.97
CA GLU A 96 -6.97 4.77 7.96
C GLU A 96 -8.13 3.80 8.22
N ARG A 97 -8.15 2.65 7.51
CA ARG A 97 -9.14 1.59 7.75
C ARG A 97 -9.11 1.08 9.19
N LYS A 98 -7.93 0.96 9.80
CA LYS A 98 -7.78 0.53 11.20
C LYS A 98 -8.35 1.59 12.15
N ALA A 99 -8.00 2.85 11.94
CA ALA A 99 -8.53 3.96 12.73
C ALA A 99 -10.06 4.06 12.65
N ASP A 100 -10.63 3.86 11.45
CA ASP A 100 -12.08 3.86 11.26
C ASP A 100 -12.78 2.72 12.01
N ARG A 101 -12.19 1.52 12.01
CA ARG A 101 -12.73 0.39 12.78
C ARG A 101 -12.70 0.69 14.28
N GLN A 102 -11.58 1.23 14.78
CA GLN A 102 -11.45 1.60 16.20
C GLN A 102 -12.49 2.64 16.59
N ARG A 103 -12.64 3.72 15.80
CA ARG A 103 -13.66 4.75 16.05
C ARG A 103 -15.09 4.21 16.06
N LYS A 104 -15.41 3.21 15.23
CA LYS A 104 -16.72 2.55 15.25
C LYS A 104 -16.91 1.74 16.53
N VAL A 105 -15.93 0.92 16.89
CA VAL A 105 -15.97 0.11 18.13
C VAL A 105 -16.13 1.00 19.37
N GLU A 106 -15.39 2.11 19.44
CA GLU A 106 -15.50 3.08 20.54
C GLU A 106 -16.90 3.72 20.60
N LYS A 107 -17.45 4.14 19.46
CA LYS A 107 -18.81 4.71 19.39
C LYS A 107 -19.86 3.72 19.87
N ASP A 108 -19.76 2.47 19.44
CA ASP A 108 -20.72 1.43 19.83
C ASP A 108 -20.57 1.07 21.31
N HIS A 109 -19.34 1.02 21.84
CA HIS A 109 -19.10 0.85 23.27
C HIS A 109 -19.72 1.97 24.10
N VAL A 110 -19.56 3.23 23.70
CA VAL A 110 -20.18 4.38 24.38
C VAL A 110 -21.71 4.29 24.36
N ARG A 111 -22.30 3.85 23.23
CA ARG A 111 -23.75 3.64 23.14
C ARG A 111 -24.24 2.55 24.09
N GLU A 112 -23.53 1.44 24.18
CA GLU A 112 -23.87 0.36 25.12
C GLU A 112 -23.73 0.82 26.58
N MET A 113 -22.66 1.57 26.91
CA MET A 113 -22.51 2.17 28.24
C MET A 113 -23.66 3.13 28.56
N ALA A 114 -24.09 3.96 27.61
CA ALA A 114 -25.24 4.85 27.78
C ALA A 114 -26.58 4.10 27.91
N ARG A 115 -26.73 2.95 27.23
CA ARG A 115 -27.90 2.08 27.38
C ARG A 115 -27.95 1.45 28.76
N LEU A 116 -26.82 0.93 29.24
CA LEU A 116 -26.71 0.29 30.55
C LEU A 116 -26.81 1.28 31.71
N SER A 117 -26.32 2.52 31.55
CA SER A 117 -26.43 3.56 32.59
C SER A 117 -27.87 4.05 32.79
N ARG A 118 -28.73 3.92 31.78
CA ARG A 118 -30.18 4.10 31.94
C ARG A 118 -30.78 2.87 32.62
N ALA A 119 -30.71 2.83 33.94
CA ALA A 119 -31.40 1.84 34.76
C ALA A 119 -32.93 2.00 34.59
N SER A 120 -33.50 1.34 33.58
CA SER A 120 -34.95 1.14 33.50
C SER A 120 -35.30 -0.05 34.39
N VAL A 121 -35.46 0.22 35.69
CA VAL A 121 -36.03 -0.76 36.61
C VAL A 121 -37.55 -0.71 36.39
N PRO A 122 -38.19 -1.75 35.80
CA PRO A 122 -39.64 -1.75 35.68
C PRO A 122 -40.23 -1.81 37.10
N HIS A 123 -40.87 -0.72 37.52
CA HIS A 123 -41.69 -0.73 38.73
C HIS A 123 -42.94 -1.55 38.42
N VAL A 124 -42.93 -2.81 38.86
CA VAL A 124 -44.14 -3.65 38.84
C VAL A 124 -44.98 -3.26 40.04
N HIS A 125 -46.05 -2.48 39.81
CA HIS A 125 -47.06 -2.24 40.83
C HIS A 125 -47.84 -3.54 41.06
N LEU A 126 -47.47 -4.28 42.11
CA LEU A 126 -48.20 -5.46 42.54
C LEU A 126 -49.56 -5.04 43.09
N ARG A 127 -50.65 -5.59 42.52
CA ARG A 127 -52.00 -5.40 43.04
C ARG A 127 -52.06 -5.97 44.46
N PRO A 128 -52.54 -5.22 45.47
CA PRO A 128 -52.66 -5.75 46.82
C PRO A 128 -53.61 -6.97 46.82
N PRO A 129 -53.28 -8.03 47.57
CA PRO A 129 -54.10 -9.24 47.62
C PRO A 129 -55.51 -8.92 48.14
N GLU A 130 -56.52 -9.57 47.58
CA GLU A 130 -57.90 -9.37 48.01
C GLU A 130 -58.09 -9.91 49.44
N PRO A 131 -58.84 -9.20 50.31
CA PRO A 131 -59.04 -9.62 51.69
C PRO A 131 -59.79 -10.95 51.73
N GLU A 132 -59.19 -11.97 52.34
CA GLU A 132 -59.80 -13.28 52.48
C GLU A 132 -61.04 -13.22 53.38
N LYS A 133 -62.12 -13.88 52.94
CA LYS A 133 -63.36 -13.98 53.73
C LYS A 133 -63.10 -14.89 54.94
N LEU A 134 -63.25 -14.33 56.15
CA LEU A 134 -63.18 -15.09 57.41
C LEU A 134 -64.20 -16.25 57.39
N ARG A 135 -63.70 -17.49 57.35
CA ARG A 135 -64.53 -18.69 57.50
C ARG A 135 -64.66 -19.02 58.99
N VAL A 136 -65.78 -18.65 59.59
CA VAL A 136 -66.10 -19.01 60.99
C VAL A 136 -66.66 -20.43 61.00
N LEU A 137 -65.89 -21.38 61.53
CA LEU A 137 -66.33 -22.75 61.75
C LEU A 137 -67.15 -22.80 63.05
N TYR A 138 -68.47 -22.97 62.92
CA TYR A 138 -69.31 -23.25 64.09
C TYR A 138 -69.12 -24.71 64.50
N LEU A 139 -68.30 -24.92 65.52
CA LEU A 139 -68.15 -26.22 66.18
C LEU A 139 -69.42 -26.48 67.00
N THR A 140 -70.43 -27.08 66.39
CA THR A 140 -71.60 -27.57 67.13
C THR A 140 -71.17 -28.82 67.89
N ALA A 141 -70.91 -28.66 69.19
CA ALA A 141 -70.68 -29.78 70.08
C ALA A 141 -71.94 -30.67 70.07
N ASN A 142 -71.71 -31.93 69.71
CA ASN A 142 -72.64 -33.06 69.71
C ASN A 142 -73.77 -32.95 70.76
N PRO A 143 -75.06 -33.03 70.39
CA PRO A 143 -76.20 -32.83 71.29
C PRO A 143 -76.45 -33.96 72.32
N SER A 144 -75.47 -34.84 72.55
CA SER A 144 -75.60 -36.00 73.44
C SER A 144 -75.12 -35.78 74.88
N ILE A 145 -74.79 -34.55 75.29
CA ILE A 145 -74.38 -34.27 76.67
C ILE A 145 -75.51 -33.57 77.42
N ASP A 146 -76.12 -34.38 78.28
CA ASP A 146 -77.25 -34.21 79.17
C ASP A 146 -77.02 -33.14 80.26
N ARG A 147 -76.89 -31.87 79.87
CA ARG A 147 -77.04 -30.71 80.77
C ARG A 147 -77.54 -29.50 80.01
N ALA A 148 -78.71 -29.01 80.39
CA ALA A 148 -79.38 -27.82 79.88
C ALA A 148 -78.45 -26.57 79.87
N LEU A 149 -77.76 -26.37 78.75
CA LEU A 149 -77.09 -25.12 78.41
C LEU A 149 -78.18 -24.13 77.97
N ARG A 150 -78.26 -22.99 78.65
CA ARG A 150 -79.19 -21.89 78.36
C ARG A 150 -78.76 -21.19 77.07
N THR A 151 -79.04 -21.81 75.93
CA THR A 151 -78.56 -21.42 74.60
C THR A 151 -79.22 -20.17 74.03
N GLU A 152 -80.45 -19.83 74.44
CA GLU A 152 -81.18 -18.71 73.83
C GLU A 152 -80.64 -17.33 74.23
N ALA A 153 -80.14 -17.17 75.47
CA ALA A 153 -79.63 -15.88 75.95
C ALA A 153 -78.29 -15.52 75.30
N GLU A 154 -77.41 -16.52 75.10
CA GLU A 154 -76.11 -16.31 74.47
C GLU A 154 -76.25 -16.05 72.97
N VAL A 155 -77.18 -16.75 72.29
CA VAL A 155 -77.48 -16.50 70.87
C VAL A 155 -77.99 -15.08 70.66
N ASN A 156 -78.87 -14.58 71.53
CA ASN A 156 -79.37 -13.21 71.44
C ASN A 156 -78.27 -12.16 71.69
N ASN A 157 -77.37 -12.39 72.65
CA ASN A 157 -76.25 -11.49 72.91
C ASN A 157 -75.27 -11.42 71.74
N VAL A 158 -74.96 -12.55 71.10
CA VAL A 158 -74.05 -12.59 69.93
C VAL A 158 -74.69 -11.93 68.72
N LEU A 159 -75.98 -12.16 68.46
CA LEU A 159 -76.71 -11.50 67.38
C LEU A 159 -76.84 -9.98 67.60
N ALA A 160 -76.97 -9.53 68.85
CA ALA A 160 -76.96 -8.11 69.20
C ALA A 160 -75.58 -7.49 68.96
N ALA A 161 -74.50 -8.15 69.35
CA ALA A 161 -73.13 -7.69 69.12
C ALA A 161 -72.79 -7.62 67.62
N LEU A 162 -73.19 -8.61 66.83
CA LEU A 162 -73.00 -8.61 65.38
C LEU A 162 -73.82 -7.51 64.68
N ARG A 163 -75.05 -7.25 65.13
CA ARG A 163 -75.83 -6.10 64.63
C ARG A 163 -75.17 -4.77 64.98
N GLY A 164 -74.65 -4.62 66.20
CA GLY A 164 -73.93 -3.41 66.61
C GLY A 164 -72.64 -3.16 65.83
N ALA A 165 -71.91 -4.23 65.49
CA ALA A 165 -70.67 -4.14 64.72
C ALA A 165 -70.89 -3.85 63.22
N LYS A 166 -72.04 -4.25 62.66
CA LYS A 166 -72.36 -4.05 61.23
C LYS A 166 -72.71 -2.59 60.88
N PHE A 167 -73.05 -1.76 61.87
CA PHE A 167 -73.42 -0.34 61.68
C PHE A 167 -72.44 0.64 62.33
N ARG A 168 -71.23 0.18 62.67
CA ARG A 168 -70.17 1.02 63.23
C ARG A 168 -69.09 1.23 62.17
N ASP A 169 -69.44 2.05 61.18
CA ASP A 169 -68.47 2.85 60.42
C ASP A 169 -67.91 3.94 61.34
#